data_AF-A0AAU0PLX8-F1
#
_entry.id   AF-A0AAU0PLX8-F1
#
_cell.length_a   1.000
_cell.length_b   1.000
_cell.length_c   1.000
_cell.angle_alpha   90.00
_cell.angle_beta   90.00
_cell.angle_gamma   90.00
#
_symmetry.space_group_name_H-M   'P 1'
#
loop_
_entity.id
_entity.type
_entity.pdbx_description
1 polymer ?
#
loop_
_entity_poly.entity_id
_entity_poly.type
_entity_poly.pdbx_seq_one_letter_code
_entity_poly.pdbx_strand_id
1 'polypeptide(L)'
;MKKSSDFNLKILEEATNGLKEENLLNKDFIFITFEGYTFQPNSEEIMPDIENMQVIGFSKGLNSKEAFENLKTKNSYLLETTFNEIISIELKDKKFEYFNLK
;
A
#
# COMPACT_ATOMS: atom_id res chain seq x y z
N MET A 1 -30.48 24.14 33.98
CA MET A 1 -30.71 22.74 33.59
C MET A 1 -30.15 22.55 32.18
N LYS A 2 -28.94 21.97 32.03
CA LYS A 2 -28.44 21.60 30.69
C LYS A 2 -29.37 20.50 30.16
N LYS A 3 -30.02 20.77 29.04
CA LYS A 3 -31.11 19.95 28.50
C LYS A 3 -30.56 18.57 28.15
N SER A 4 -31.25 17.54 28.62
CA SER A 4 -30.97 16.11 28.35
C SER A 4 -30.66 15.80 26.86
N SER A 5 -31.20 16.60 25.93
CA SER A 5 -30.89 16.50 24.49
C SER A 5 -29.41 16.73 24.17
N ASP A 6 -28.76 17.71 24.80
CA ASP A 6 -27.39 18.12 24.46
C ASP A 6 -26.37 17.06 24.91
N PHE A 7 -26.71 16.34 25.97
CA PHE A 7 -25.91 15.21 26.46
C PHE A 7 -26.01 14.01 25.51
N ASN A 8 -27.22 13.69 25.04
CA ASN A 8 -27.43 12.62 24.08
C ASN A 8 -26.79 12.92 22.71
N LEU A 9 -26.83 14.18 22.24
CA LEU A 9 -26.13 14.59 21.02
C LEU A 9 -24.62 14.38 21.13
N LYS A 10 -24.02 14.72 22.28
CA LYS A 10 -22.58 14.55 22.51
C LYS A 10 -22.17 13.08 22.50
N ILE A 11 -22.96 12.20 23.14
CA ILE A 11 -22.72 10.75 23.12
C ILE A 11 -22.84 10.19 21.70
N LEU A 12 -23.83 10.64 20.92
CA LEU A 12 -23.96 10.25 19.51
C LEU A 12 -22.78 10.72 18.67
N GLU A 13 -22.30 11.95 18.89
CA GLU A 13 -21.15 12.51 18.19
C GLU A 13 -19.86 11.73 18.51
N GLU A 14 -19.61 11.42 19.79
CA GLU A 14 -18.49 10.59 20.24
C GLU A 14 -18.55 9.17 19.65
N ALA A 15 -19.72 8.52 19.66
CA ALA A 15 -19.91 7.19 19.08
C ALA A 15 -19.71 7.19 17.55
N THR A 16 -20.21 8.21 16.84
CA THR A 16 -20.03 8.31 15.38
C THR A 16 -18.59 8.63 14.98
N ASN A 17 -17.84 9.38 15.80
CA ASN A 17 -16.41 9.61 15.56
C ASN A 17 -15.60 8.34 15.80
N GLY A 18 -15.88 7.57 16.86
CA GLY A 18 -15.28 6.25 17.06
C GLY A 18 -15.56 5.28 15.90
N LEU A 19 -16.79 5.29 15.38
CA LEU A 19 -17.18 4.49 14.21
C LEU A 19 -16.55 4.97 12.89
N LYS A 20 -16.27 6.27 12.74
CA LYS A 20 -15.54 6.83 11.58
C LYS A 20 -14.05 6.47 11.61
N GLU A 21 -13.45 6.42 12.80
CA GLU A 21 -12.06 5.99 12.99
C GLU A 21 -11.91 4.47 12.75
N GLU A 22 -12.87 3.64 13.18
CA GLU A 22 -12.88 2.20 12.88
C GLU A 22 -13.24 1.87 11.41
N ASN A 23 -13.97 2.75 10.70
CA ASN A 23 -14.32 2.56 9.27
C ASN A 23 -13.37 3.21 8.28
N LEU A 24 -12.20 3.68 8.72
CA LEU A 24 -11.12 4.06 7.82
C LEU A 24 -10.50 2.77 7.26
N LEU A 25 -11.16 2.21 6.25
CA LEU A 25 -10.80 0.93 5.64
C LEU A 25 -9.35 1.00 5.19
N ASN A 26 -8.50 0.22 5.85
CA ASN A 26 -7.08 0.13 5.52
C ASN A 26 -6.96 -0.33 4.06
N LYS A 27 -6.42 0.54 3.21
CA LYS A 27 -6.29 0.30 1.77
C LYS A 27 -5.06 -0.56 1.50
N ASP A 28 -5.15 -1.40 0.49
CA ASP A 28 -4.01 -2.19 0.01
C ASP A 28 -3.20 -1.38 -1.00
N PHE A 29 -1.87 -1.45 -0.89
CA PHE A 29 -0.94 -0.80 -1.80
C PHE A 29 0.11 -1.79 -2.29
N ILE A 30 0.52 -1.62 -3.55
CA ILE A 30 1.73 -2.22 -4.11
C ILE A 30 2.78 -1.12 -4.29
N PHE A 31 4.03 -1.45 -4.00
CA PHE A 31 5.19 -0.58 -4.18
C PHE A 31 6.10 -1.17 -5.25
N ILE A 32 6.46 -0.35 -6.24
CA ILE A 32 7.27 -0.76 -7.39
C ILE A 32 8.37 0.26 -7.69
N THR A 33 9.40 -0.13 -8.43
CA THR A 33 10.47 0.75 -8.89
C THR A 33 10.88 0.45 -10.33
N PHE A 34 11.42 1.46 -11.02
CA PHE A 34 12.08 1.35 -12.32
C PHE A 34 13.60 1.15 -12.20
N GLU A 35 14.17 1.29 -10.99
CA GLU A 35 15.62 1.24 -10.78
C GLU A 35 16.19 -0.19 -10.73
N GLY A 36 15.33 -1.21 -10.80
CA GLY A 36 15.70 -2.62 -10.72
C GLY A 36 15.98 -3.23 -12.08
N TYR A 37 17.04 -4.03 -12.17
CA TYR A 37 17.30 -4.87 -13.34
C TYR A 37 16.61 -6.22 -13.17
N THR A 38 15.84 -6.62 -14.17
CA THR A 38 15.15 -7.92 -14.18
C THR A 38 15.65 -8.79 -15.31
N PHE A 39 15.81 -10.08 -15.04
CA PHE A 39 16.13 -11.10 -16.03
C PHE A 39 14.97 -12.08 -16.13
N GLN A 40 14.66 -12.54 -17.34
CA GLN A 40 13.64 -13.56 -17.52
C GLN A 40 14.04 -14.86 -16.82
N PRO A 41 13.08 -15.68 -16.36
CA PRO A 41 13.40 -17.01 -15.84
C PRO A 41 14.22 -17.82 -16.86
N ASN A 42 15.36 -18.35 -16.42
CA ASN A 42 16.34 -19.07 -17.25
C ASN A 42 17.04 -18.23 -18.33
N SER A 43 17.07 -16.90 -18.20
CA SER A 43 17.87 -16.05 -19.08
C SER A 43 19.36 -16.23 -18.77
N GLU A 44 20.18 -16.43 -19.81
CA GLU A 44 21.65 -16.38 -19.75
C GLU A 44 22.18 -15.02 -20.24
N GLU A 45 21.29 -14.08 -20.55
CA GLU A 45 21.66 -12.77 -21.08
C GLU A 45 22.40 -11.94 -20.02
N ILE A 46 23.46 -11.26 -20.47
CA ILE A 46 24.25 -10.37 -19.62
C ILE A 46 23.54 -9.02 -19.44
N MET A 47 22.69 -8.66 -20.41
CA MET A 47 21.89 -7.44 -20.35
C MET A 47 20.48 -7.77 -19.82
N PRO A 48 19.95 -6.95 -18.91
CA PRO A 48 18.60 -7.12 -18.38
C PRO A 48 17.57 -6.89 -19.49
N ASP A 49 16.54 -7.73 -19.50
CA ASP A 49 15.50 -7.70 -20.52
C ASP A 49 14.44 -6.66 -20.17
N ILE A 50 14.14 -5.79 -21.16
CA ILE A 50 12.97 -4.90 -21.32
C ILE A 50 12.69 -3.89 -20.18
N GLU A 51 11.81 -2.92 -20.46
CA GLU A 51 11.31 -1.92 -19.49
C GLU A 51 10.39 -2.57 -18.44
N ASN A 52 10.96 -3.34 -17.51
CA ASN A 52 10.22 -3.99 -16.43
C ASN A 52 10.27 -3.17 -15.13
N MET A 53 9.16 -3.21 -14.39
CA MET A 53 9.11 -2.68 -13.02
C MET A 53 9.33 -3.81 -12.02
N GLN A 54 10.17 -3.58 -11.01
CA GLN A 54 10.37 -4.51 -9.92
C GLN A 54 9.36 -4.24 -8.80
N VAL A 55 8.70 -5.29 -8.31
CA VAL A 55 7.85 -5.20 -7.11
C VAL A 55 8.74 -5.20 -5.86
N ILE A 56 8.59 -4.14 -5.06
CA ILE A 56 9.29 -3.94 -3.78
C ILE A 56 8.50 -4.58 -2.64
N GLY A 57 7.17 -4.53 -2.70
CA GLY A 57 6.32 -5.25 -1.77
C GLY A 57 4.89 -4.74 -1.71
N PHE A 58 4.14 -5.31 -0.78
CA PHE A 58 2.73 -5.00 -0.53
C PHE A 58 2.54 -4.57 0.93
N SER A 59 1.74 -3.55 1.16
CA SER A 59 1.43 -3.07 2.51
C SER A 59 0.06 -2.40 2.58
N LYS A 60 -0.44 -2.19 3.80
CA LYS A 60 -1.72 -1.54 4.07
C LYS A 60 -1.53 -0.23 4.83
N GLY A 61 -2.41 0.72 4.60
CA GLY A 61 -2.48 1.98 5.35
C GLY A 61 -3.71 2.80 4.98
N LEU A 62 -3.98 3.87 5.72
CA LEU A 62 -5.06 4.81 5.41
C LEU A 62 -4.76 5.61 4.14
N ASN A 63 -3.47 5.76 3.84
CA ASN A 63 -2.91 6.40 2.66
C ASN A 63 -1.56 5.76 2.29
N SER A 64 -1.01 6.14 1.13
CA SER A 64 0.24 5.59 0.60
C SER A 64 1.45 5.82 1.51
N LYS A 65 1.51 6.97 2.20
CA LYS A 65 2.61 7.30 3.12
C LYS A 65 2.63 6.36 4.31
N GLU A 66 1.49 6.16 4.96
CA GLU A 66 1.38 5.22 6.07
C GLU A 66 1.68 3.78 5.63
N ALA A 67 1.15 3.38 4.48
CA ALA A 67 1.43 2.06 3.92
C ALA A 67 2.93 1.84 3.65
N PHE A 68 3.64 2.88 3.21
CA PHE A 68 5.08 2.83 2.98
C PHE A 68 5.90 2.71 4.28
N GLU A 69 5.54 3.46 5.32
CA GLU A 69 6.16 3.30 6.64
C GLU A 69 5.94 1.89 7.19
N ASN A 70 4.71 1.39 7.09
CA ASN A 70 4.36 0.02 7.46
C ASN A 70 5.16 -1.02 6.65
N LEU A 71 5.46 -0.75 5.37
CA LEU A 71 6.27 -1.62 4.52
C LEU A 71 7.71 -1.69 5.04
N LYS A 72 8.34 -0.54 5.32
CA LYS A 72 9.72 -0.46 5.82
C LYS A 72 9.89 -1.13 7.18
N THR A 73 8.94 -0.94 8.10
CA THR A 73 9.01 -1.58 9.43
C THR A 73 8.96 -3.10 9.34
N LYS A 74 8.22 -3.66 8.37
CA LYS A 74 8.11 -5.11 8.16
C LYS A 74 9.29 -5.69 7.36
N ASN A 75 9.93 -4.87 6.54
CA ASN A 75 10.96 -5.28 5.59
C ASN A 75 12.22 -4.44 5.81
N SER A 76 12.97 -4.74 6.88
CA SER A 76 14.15 -3.96 7.25
C SER A 76 15.22 -3.89 6.16
N TYR A 77 15.30 -4.92 5.30
CA TYR A 77 16.23 -4.94 4.16
C TYR A 77 16.01 -3.77 3.19
N LEU A 78 14.81 -3.18 3.13
CA LEU A 78 14.53 -2.02 2.27
C LEU A 78 15.39 -0.81 2.64
N LEU A 79 15.81 -0.71 3.91
CA LEU A 79 16.69 0.35 4.40
C LEU A 79 18.13 0.21 3.91
N GLU A 80 18.50 -0.97 3.41
CA GLU A 80 19.84 -1.30 2.91
C GLU A 80 19.90 -1.28 1.38
N THR A 81 18.75 -1.12 0.71
CA THR A 81 18.69 -1.04 -0.76
C THR A 81 19.25 0.28 -1.27
N THR A 82 19.72 0.29 -2.52
CA THR A 82 20.20 1.51 -3.20
C THR A 82 19.12 2.17 -4.07
N PHE A 83 17.87 1.75 -3.95
CA PHE A 83 16.75 2.34 -4.71
C PHE A 83 16.42 3.73 -4.18
N ASN A 84 16.29 4.71 -5.07
CA ASN A 84 16.00 6.09 -4.71
C ASN A 84 14.51 6.42 -4.85
N GLU A 85 13.87 5.91 -5.91
CA GLU A 85 12.50 6.19 -6.29
C GLU A 85 11.63 4.94 -6.17
N ILE A 86 10.57 5.07 -5.36
CA ILE A 86 9.57 4.03 -5.13
C ILE A 86 8.20 4.62 -5.46
N ILE A 87 7.48 3.95 -6.34
CA ILE A 87 6.13 4.31 -6.75
C ILE A 87 5.14 3.53 -5.90
N SER A 88 4.12 4.22 -5.38
CA SER A 88 3.02 3.61 -4.63
C SER A 88 1.74 3.60 -5.46
N ILE A 89 1.07 2.46 -5.56
CA ILE A 89 -0.19 2.29 -6.26
C ILE A 89 -1.22 1.69 -5.31
N GLU A 90 -2.38 2.34 -5.17
CA GLU A 90 -3.50 1.81 -4.40
C GLU A 90 -4.25 0.73 -5.19
N LEU A 91 -4.45 -0.44 -4.58
CA LEU A 91 -5.19 -1.55 -5.16
C LEU A 91 -6.68 -1.39 -4.82
N LYS A 92 -7.43 -0.74 -5.73
CA LYS A 92 -8.87 -0.46 -5.55
C LYS A 92 -9.76 -1.70 -5.63
N ASP A 93 -9.35 -2.71 -6.40
CA ASP A 93 -10.03 -3.99 -6.53
C ASP A 93 -9.00 -5.13 -6.46
N LYS A 94 -9.43 -6.30 -5.98
CA LYS A 94 -8.63 -7.53 -5.90
C LYS A 94 -9.04 -8.54 -6.97
N LYS A 95 -9.63 -8.05 -8.06
CA LYS A 95 -9.90 -8.84 -9.25
C LYS A 95 -8.64 -8.93 -10.08
N PHE A 96 -8.20 -10.16 -10.32
CA PHE A 96 -7.08 -10.47 -11.19
C PHE A 96 -7.63 -11.05 -12.48
N GLU A 97 -7.20 -10.49 -13.60
CA GLU A 97 -7.40 -11.07 -14.91
C GLU A 97 -6.08 -11.67 -15.36
N TYR A 98 -6.13 -12.92 -15.81
CA TYR A 98 -4.95 -13.65 -16.24
C TYR A 98 -4.98 -13.75 -17.76
N PHE A 99 -3.91 -13.28 -18.39
CA PHE A 99 -3.70 -13.39 -19.82
C PHE A 99 -2.54 -14.34 -20.09
N ASN A 100 -2.65 -15.12 -21.16
CA ASN A 100 -1.58 -15.98 -21.62
C ASN A 100 -0.98 -15.41 -22.90
N LEU A 101 0.35 -15.37 -22.97
CA LEU A 101 1.10 -14.96 -24.15
C LEU A 101 1.34 -16.13 -25.14
N LYS A 102 0.99 -17.38 -24.77
CA LYS A 102 1.15 -18.61 -25.58
C LYS A 102 -0.02 -19.58 -25.43
#